data_AF-A0A7G5Z100-F1
#
_entry.id   AF-A0A7G5Z100-F1
#
_cell.length_a   1.000
_cell.length_b   1.000
_cell.length_c   1.000
_cell.angle_alpha   90.00
_cell.angle_beta   90.00
_cell.angle_gamma   90.00
#
_symmetry.space_group_name_H-M   'P 1'
#
loop_
_entity.id
_entity.type
_entity.pdbx_description
1 polymer ?
#
loop_
_entity_poly.entity_id
_entity_poly.type
_entity_poly.pdbx_seq_one_letter_code
_entity_poly.pdbx_strand_id
1 'polypeptide(L)'
;MALPSTPDPSAFMREMLGQWEKMANQFGGEMMKSDEFARVVQGASTAQMKAQSAAHQMMDKALAAANMPSRSEVEDLSARLRGVEDTVGRIEALLMAQAGISPPERPKPKRTRKPPAKG
;
A
#
# COMPACT_ATOMS: atom_id res chain seq x y z
N MET A 1 -48.74 -13.73 -24.62
CA MET A 1 -48.53 -13.36 -23.20
C MET A 1 -47.09 -12.88 -23.07
N ALA A 2 -46.85 -11.60 -22.77
CA ALA A 2 -45.50 -11.06 -22.59
C ALA A 2 -45.22 -10.88 -21.09
N LEU A 3 -44.08 -11.38 -20.63
CA LEU A 3 -43.66 -11.41 -19.23
C LEU A 3 -43.47 -9.99 -18.68
N PRO A 4 -43.75 -9.74 -17.39
CA PRO A 4 -43.53 -8.45 -16.76
C PRO A 4 -42.03 -8.13 -16.76
N SER A 5 -41.67 -7.00 -17.39
CA SER A 5 -40.30 -6.49 -17.43
C SER A 5 -39.80 -6.26 -16.00
N THR A 6 -38.77 -7.01 -15.60
CA THR A 6 -37.97 -6.75 -14.40
C THR A 6 -37.51 -5.29 -14.41
N PRO A 7 -37.57 -4.57 -13.28
CA PRO A 7 -37.07 -3.20 -13.19
C PRO A 7 -35.64 -3.15 -13.70
N ASP A 8 -35.40 -2.39 -14.78
CA ASP A 8 -34.09 -2.28 -15.41
C ASP A 8 -33.09 -1.67 -14.39
N PRO A 9 -32.07 -2.42 -13.93
CA PRO A 9 -31.09 -1.92 -12.97
C PRO A 9 -30.35 -0.68 -13.50
N SER A 10 -30.26 -0.54 -14.82
CA SER A 10 -29.65 0.62 -15.47
C SER A 10 -30.56 1.85 -15.43
N ALA A 11 -31.87 1.68 -15.35
CA ALA A 11 -32.81 2.79 -15.14
C ALA A 11 -32.71 3.32 -13.70
N PHE A 12 -32.62 2.43 -12.72
CA PHE A 12 -32.37 2.80 -11.33
C PHE A 12 -31.03 3.53 -11.15
N MET A 13 -29.95 3.01 -11.77
CA MET A 13 -28.64 3.66 -11.74
C MET A 13 -28.67 5.03 -12.41
N ARG A 14 -29.35 5.16 -13.56
CA ARG A 14 -29.50 6.44 -14.26
C ARG A 14 -30.27 7.47 -13.42
N GLU A 15 -31.31 7.02 -12.72
CA GLU A 15 -32.07 7.90 -11.83
C GLU A 15 -31.23 8.35 -10.63
N MET A 16 -30.46 7.45 -10.01
CA MET A 16 -29.50 7.81 -8.97
C MET A 16 -28.45 8.80 -9.46
N LEU A 17 -27.90 8.60 -10.68
CA LEU A 17 -26.93 9.51 -11.27
C LEU A 17 -27.53 10.89 -11.55
N GLY A 18 -28.77 10.95 -12.04
CA GLY A 18 -29.48 12.21 -12.27
C GLY A 18 -29.80 12.95 -10.96
N GLN A 19 -30.13 12.23 -9.88
CA GLN A 19 -30.28 12.84 -8.55
C GLN A 19 -28.94 13.33 -7.99
N TRP A 20 -27.86 12.59 -8.23
CA TRP A 20 -26.51 12.99 -7.84
C TRP A 20 -26.04 14.23 -8.58
N GLU A 21 -26.31 14.34 -9.89
CA GLU A 21 -25.97 15.52 -10.70
C GLU A 21 -26.75 16.76 -10.22
N LYS A 22 -28.02 16.61 -9.87
CA LYS A 22 -28.81 17.69 -9.26
C LYS A 22 -28.24 18.12 -7.90
N MET A 23 -27.90 17.16 -7.04
CA MET A 23 -27.22 17.46 -5.78
C MET A 23 -25.87 18.12 -6.02
N ALA A 24 -25.05 17.63 -6.94
CA ALA A 24 -23.74 18.20 -7.26
C ALA A 24 -23.86 19.64 -7.77
N ASN A 25 -24.87 19.95 -8.58
CA ASN A 25 -25.14 21.30 -9.05
C ASN A 25 -25.65 22.22 -7.92
N GLN A 26 -26.42 21.70 -6.97
CA GLN A 26 -26.92 22.46 -5.81
C GLN A 26 -25.87 22.67 -4.71
N PHE A 27 -24.96 21.71 -4.51
CA PHE A 27 -23.94 21.71 -3.46
C PHE A 27 -22.55 22.16 -3.94
N GLY A 28 -22.30 22.15 -5.26
CA GLY A 28 -20.96 22.28 -5.84
C GLY A 28 -20.33 23.67 -5.78
N GLY A 29 -21.12 24.73 -5.59
CA GLY A 29 -20.60 26.11 -5.56
C GLY A 29 -20.24 26.63 -4.16
N GLU A 30 -21.09 26.33 -3.17
CA GLU A 30 -21.08 27.01 -1.86
C GLU A 30 -20.63 26.08 -0.72
N MET A 31 -20.91 24.77 -0.81
CA MET A 31 -20.53 23.80 0.22
C MET A 31 -19.05 23.39 0.13
N MET A 32 -18.47 23.27 -1.07
CA MET A 32 -17.04 22.93 -1.22
C MET A 32 -16.09 24.02 -0.72
N LYS A 33 -16.57 25.26 -0.57
CA LYS A 33 -15.81 26.38 -0.01
C LYS A 33 -15.96 26.52 1.51
N SER A 34 -16.78 25.69 2.14
CA SER A 34 -17.01 25.75 3.58
C SER A 34 -15.96 24.92 4.33
N ASP A 35 -15.47 25.46 5.44
CA ASP A 35 -14.58 24.74 6.37
C ASP A 35 -15.25 23.47 6.94
N GLU A 36 -16.58 23.44 6.96
CA GLU A 36 -17.37 22.31 7.44
C GLU A 36 -17.27 21.11 6.48
N PHE A 37 -17.30 21.35 5.16
CA PHE A 37 -17.08 20.29 4.18
C PHE A 37 -15.67 19.69 4.30
N ALA A 38 -14.65 20.54 4.44
CA ALA A 38 -13.27 20.07 4.65
C ALA A 38 -13.16 19.19 5.91
N ARG A 39 -13.80 19.58 7.02
CA ARG A 39 -13.83 18.76 8.26
C ARG A 39 -14.56 17.44 8.06
N VAL A 40 -15.68 17.43 7.35
CA VAL A 40 -16.44 16.19 7.07
C VAL A 40 -15.63 15.25 6.18
N VAL A 41 -15.01 15.76 5.11
CA VAL A 41 -14.16 14.96 4.22
C VAL A 41 -12.95 14.40 4.97
N GLN A 42 -12.30 15.21 5.80
CA GLN A 42 -11.17 14.76 6.61
C GLN A 42 -11.59 13.74 7.68
N GLY A 43 -12.78 13.93 8.27
CA GLY A 43 -13.39 12.96 9.19
C GLY A 43 -13.74 11.65 8.50
N ALA A 44 -14.33 11.70 7.30
CA ALA A 44 -14.65 10.52 6.50
C ALA A 44 -13.38 9.77 6.06
N SER A 45 -12.35 10.49 5.61
CA SER A 45 -11.04 9.89 5.29
C SER A 45 -10.42 9.22 6.52
N THR A 46 -10.50 9.85 7.69
CA THR A 46 -9.99 9.28 8.94
C THR A 46 -10.77 8.03 9.35
N ALA A 47 -12.10 8.05 9.20
CA ALA A 47 -12.95 6.90 9.46
C ALA A 47 -12.66 5.74 8.50
N GLN A 48 -12.44 6.02 7.22
CA GLN A 48 -12.06 5.03 6.22
C GLN A 48 -10.71 4.40 6.54
N MET A 49 -9.70 5.20 6.91
CA MET A 49 -8.39 4.66 7.34
C MET A 49 -8.52 3.79 8.59
N LYS A 50 -9.36 4.19 9.56
CA LYS A 50 -9.64 3.36 10.75
C LYS A 50 -10.34 2.05 10.39
N ALA A 51 -11.30 2.08 9.46
CA ALA A 51 -11.98 0.87 8.98
C ALA A 51 -10.99 -0.08 8.27
N GLN A 52 -10.10 0.45 7.43
CA GLN A 52 -9.04 -0.34 6.80
C GLN A 52 -8.11 -0.97 7.86
N SER A 53 -7.68 -0.20 8.86
CA SER A 53 -6.84 -0.72 9.95
C SER A 53 -7.55 -1.82 10.73
N ALA A 54 -8.83 -1.64 11.07
CA ALA A 54 -9.61 -2.66 11.78
C ALA A 54 -9.77 -3.95 10.96
N ALA A 55 -9.98 -3.84 9.64
CA ALA A 55 -10.03 -4.99 8.75
C ALA A 55 -8.69 -5.74 8.71
N HIS A 56 -7.56 -5.03 8.64
CA HIS A 56 -6.24 -5.65 8.71
C HIS A 56 -6.01 -6.37 10.05
N GLN A 57 -6.39 -5.75 11.18
CA GLN A 57 -6.29 -6.40 12.49
C GLN A 57 -7.15 -7.66 12.61
N MET A 58 -8.32 -7.70 11.96
CA MET A 58 -9.15 -8.91 11.91
C MET A 58 -8.49 -10.01 11.06
N MET A 59 -7.89 -9.65 9.92
CA MET A 59 -7.14 -10.60 9.11
C MET A 59 -5.94 -11.17 9.87
N ASP A 60 -5.18 -10.33 10.57
CA ASP A 60 -4.03 -10.78 11.37
C ASP A 60 -4.47 -11.74 12.48
N LYS A 61 -5.59 -11.45 13.17
CA LYS A 61 -6.18 -12.36 14.16
C LYS A 61 -6.65 -13.68 13.55
N ALA A 62 -7.22 -13.65 12.34
CA ALA A 62 -7.64 -14.86 11.64
C ALA A 62 -6.43 -15.72 11.22
N LEU A 63 -5.36 -15.10 10.74
CA LEU A 63 -4.10 -15.77 10.42
C LEU A 63 -3.47 -16.37 11.68
N ALA A 64 -3.42 -15.62 12.78
CA ALA A 64 -2.94 -16.11 14.07
C ALA A 64 -3.75 -17.33 14.57
N ALA A 65 -5.07 -17.30 14.43
CA ALA A 65 -5.94 -18.44 14.78
C ALA A 65 -5.68 -19.68 13.89
N ALA A 66 -5.24 -19.48 12.65
CA ALA A 66 -4.83 -20.53 11.73
C ALA A 66 -3.36 -20.95 11.91
N ASN A 67 -2.65 -20.44 12.93
CA ASN A 67 -1.21 -20.60 13.12
C ASN A 67 -0.37 -20.15 11.90
N MET A 68 -0.86 -19.16 11.15
CA MET A 68 -0.15 -18.56 10.02
C MET A 68 0.43 -17.20 10.42
N PRO A 69 1.70 -16.91 10.08
CA PRO A 69 2.30 -15.61 10.36
C PRO A 69 1.67 -14.52 9.51
N SER A 70 1.49 -13.34 10.10
CA SER A 70 1.02 -12.15 9.38
C SER A 70 2.13 -11.59 8.48
N ARG A 71 1.74 -10.77 7.50
CA ARG A 71 2.71 -10.12 6.61
C ARG A 71 3.68 -9.21 7.36
N SER A 72 3.19 -8.46 8.35
CA SER A 72 4.00 -7.54 9.15
C SER A 72 5.05 -8.28 9.98
N GLU A 73 4.70 -9.44 10.54
CA GLU A 73 5.64 -10.30 11.27
C GLU A 73 6.74 -10.86 10.36
N VAL A 74 6.40 -11.26 9.13
CA VAL A 74 7.39 -11.70 8.14
C VAL A 74 8.35 -10.57 7.77
N GLU A 75 7.85 -9.35 7.62
CA GLU A 75 8.68 -8.18 7.35
C GLU A 75 9.61 -7.85 8.53
N ASP A 76 9.14 -7.91 9.78
CA ASP A 76 9.98 -7.71 10.98
C ASP A 76 11.07 -8.79 11.10
N LEU A 77 10.71 -10.07 10.91
CA LEU A 77 11.67 -11.17 10.93
C LEU A 77 12.74 -11.01 9.85
N SER A 78 12.34 -10.58 8.65
CA SER A 78 13.25 -10.31 7.54
C SER A 78 14.23 -9.18 7.86
N ALA A 79 13.76 -8.12 8.54
CA ALA A 79 14.60 -7.01 8.96
C ALA A 79 15.63 -7.46 10.02
N ARG A 80 15.22 -8.27 10.99
CA ARG A 80 16.13 -8.85 11.99
C ARG A 80 17.16 -9.77 11.35
N LEU A 81 16.74 -10.63 10.42
CA LEU A 81 17.64 -11.51 9.66
C LEU A 81 18.73 -10.72 8.93
N ARG A 82 18.36 -9.63 8.23
CA ARG A 82 19.36 -8.75 7.59
C ARG A 82 20.36 -8.16 8.59
N GLY A 83 19.90 -7.72 9.77
CA GLY A 83 20.80 -7.22 10.81
C GLY A 83 21.78 -8.28 11.34
N VAL A 84 21.34 -9.54 11.41
CA VAL A 84 22.20 -10.69 11.73
C VAL A 84 23.20 -10.92 10.60
N GLU A 85 22.76 -10.96 9.34
CA GLU A 85 23.63 -11.13 8.16
C GLU A 85 24.72 -10.04 8.08
N ASP A 86 24.37 -8.78 8.35
CA ASP A 86 25.34 -7.68 8.39
C ASP A 86 26.37 -7.85 9.52
N THR A 87 25.92 -8.34 10.68
CA THR A 87 26.81 -8.60 11.82
C THR A 87 27.76 -9.76 11.53
N VAL A 88 27.26 -10.84 10.93
CA VAL A 88 28.07 -11.96 10.46
C VAL A 88 29.09 -11.49 9.42
N GLY A 89 28.66 -10.71 8.42
CA GLY A 89 29.56 -10.17 7.41
C GLY A 89 30.68 -9.28 8.00
N ARG A 90 30.39 -8.51 9.04
CA ARG A 90 31.42 -7.74 9.78
C ARG A 90 32.40 -8.64 10.52
N ILE A 91 31.91 -9.69 11.19
CA ILE A 91 32.77 -10.66 11.90
C ILE A 91 33.68 -11.38 10.90
N GLU A 92 33.13 -11.84 9.77
CA GLU A 92 33.89 -12.47 8.70
C GLU A 92 34.98 -11.53 8.16
N ALA A 93 34.65 -10.26 7.93
CA ALA A 93 35.62 -9.27 7.46
C ALA A 93 36.76 -9.03 8.46
N LEU A 94 36.45 -8.94 9.76
CA LEU A 94 37.46 -8.80 10.81
C LEU A 94 38.36 -10.04 10.91
N LEU A 95 37.79 -11.24 10.78
CA LEU A 95 38.53 -12.49 10.83
C LEU A 95 39.44 -12.67 9.61
N MET A 96 38.95 -12.33 8.41
CA MET A 96 39.75 -12.32 7.19
C MET A 96 40.92 -11.33 7.30
N ALA A 97 40.66 -10.11 7.80
CA ALA A 97 41.69 -9.10 8.01
C ALA A 97 42.78 -9.58 9.00
N GLN A 98 42.38 -10.24 10.10
CA GLN A 98 43.31 -10.79 11.08
C GLN A 98 44.12 -11.97 10.53
N ALA A 99 43.52 -12.79 9.68
CA ALA A 99 44.18 -13.90 9.01
C ALA A 99 45.02 -13.48 7.79
N GLY A 100 45.03 -12.20 7.41
CA GLY A 100 45.70 -11.71 6.20
C GLY A 100 45.06 -12.22 4.89
N ILE A 101 43.82 -12.72 4.95
CA ILE A 101 43.08 -13.23 3.80
C ILE A 101 42.35 -12.06 3.15
N SER A 102 42.59 -11.85 1.85
CA SER A 102 41.85 -10.84 1.10
C SER A 102 40.40 -11.31 0.85
N PRO A 103 39.38 -10.45 1.07
CA PRO A 103 38.00 -10.80 0.80
C PRO A 103 37.79 -11.22 -0.67
N PRO A 104 36.88 -12.17 -0.94
CA PRO A 104 36.56 -12.57 -2.31
C PRO A 104 36.02 -11.36 -3.09
N GLU A 105 36.56 -11.14 -4.30
CA GLU A 105 36.16 -10.02 -5.15
C GLU A 105 34.71 -10.22 -5.64
N ARG A 106 33.78 -9.43 -5.10
CA ARG A 106 32.38 -9.47 -5.55
C ARG A 106 32.30 -8.91 -6.99
N PRO A 107 31.60 -9.58 -7.92
CA PRO A 107 31.45 -9.08 -9.28
C PRO A 107 30.85 -7.68 -9.27
N LYS A 108 31.59 -6.68 -9.77
CA LYS A 108 31.08 -5.32 -9.90
C LYS A 108 29.96 -5.31 -10.95
N PRO A 109 28.81 -4.65 -10.67
CA PRO A 109 27.73 -4.56 -11.63
C PRO A 109 28.21 -3.89 -12.92
N LYS A 110 27.95 -4.55 -14.06
CA LYS A 110 28.37 -4.09 -15.39
C LYS A 110 27.70 -2.73 -15.67
N ARG A 111 28.48 -1.66 -15.83
CA ARG A 111 27.94 -0.34 -16.20
C ARG A 111 27.30 -0.44 -17.59
N THR A 112 25.97 -0.37 -17.65
CA THR A 112 25.19 -0.45 -18.90
C THR A 112 24.97 0.89 -19.59
N ARG A 113 25.33 2.01 -18.95
CA ARG A 113 25.23 3.34 -19.57
C ARG A 113 26.48 3.64 -20.40
N LYS A 114 26.30 3.71 -21.72
CA LYS A 114 27.24 4.39 -22.63
C LYS A 114 27.10 5.92 -22.46
N PRO A 115 28.20 6.68 -22.43
CA PRO A 115 28.15 8.14 -22.49
C PRO A 115 27.44 8.62 -23.77
N PRO A 116 26.74 9.76 -23.74
CA PRO A 116 26.21 10.37 -24.96
C PRO A 116 27.38 10.75 -25.89
N ALA A 117 27.22 10.48 -27.19
CA ALA A 117 28.18 10.90 -28.19
C ALA A 117 28.25 12.44 -28.21
N LYS A 118 29.45 13.00 -28.12
CA LYS A 118 29.67 14.43 -28.34
C LYS A 118 29.32 14.72 -29.81
N GLY A 119 28.29 15.53 -30.02
CA GLY A 119 28.04 16.21 -31.30
C GLY A 119 29.02 17.35 -31.52
#